data_AF-A0A2M7EAX1-F1
#
_entry.id   AF-A0A2M7EAX1-F1
#
_cell.length_a   1.000
_cell.length_b   1.000
_cell.length_c   1.000
_cell.angle_alpha   90.00
_cell.angle_beta   90.00
_cell.angle_gamma   90.00
#
_symmetry.space_group_name_H-M   'P 1'
#
loop_
_entity.id
_entity.type
_entity.pdbx_description
1 polymer ?
#
loop_
_entity_poly.entity_id
_entity_poly.type
_entity_poly.pdbx_seq_one_letter_code
_entity_poly.pdbx_strand_id
1 'polypeptide(L)' 'MEKIKIGNRWIGEGEHCFIIAEIGSNHDGKLEQAKKLIDIAKE' A
#
# COMPACT_ATOMS: atom_id res chain seq x y z
N MET A 1 -18.91 8.95 -8.00
CA MET A 1 -17.91 9.57 -7.09
C MET A 1 -16.84 10.28 -7.90
N GLU A 2 -16.37 11.46 -7.47
CA GLU A 2 -15.20 12.09 -8.11
C GLU A 2 -13.96 11.20 -7.93
N LYS A 3 -13.17 11.06 -9.01
CA LYS A 3 -11.95 10.26 -9.00
C LYS A 3 -10.80 11.08 -8.41
N ILE A 4 -9.96 10.43 -7.62
CA ILE A 4 -8.70 11.00 -7.13
C ILE A 4 -7.52 10.29 -7.79
N LYS A 5 -6.40 11.01 -7.94
CA LYS A 5 -5.15 10.43 -8.46
C LYS A 5 -4.11 10.36 -7.33
N ILE A 6 -3.59 9.16 -7.08
CA ILE A 6 -2.46 8.92 -6.17
C ILE A 6 -1.29 8.40 -7.00
N GLY A 7 -0.22 9.20 -7.11
CA GLY A 7 0.90 8.92 -8.01
C GLY A 7 0.42 8.72 -9.44
N ASN A 8 0.54 7.50 -9.95
CA ASN A 8 0.15 7.13 -11.31
C ASN A 8 -1.18 6.35 -11.41
N ARG A 9 -1.93 6.18 -10.30
CA ARG A 9 -3.19 5.42 -10.29
C ARG A 9 -4.39 6.33 -10.01
N TRP A 10 -5.48 6.13 -10.75
CA TRP A 10 -6.79 6.71 -10.45
C TRP A 10 -7.55 5.80 -9.48
N ILE A 11 -8.29 6.40 -8.55
CA ILE A 11 -9.11 5.72 -7.55
C ILE A 11 -10.50 6.35 -7.58
N GLY A 12 -11.52 5.52 -7.68
CA GLY A 12 -12.92 5.95 -7.71
C GLY A 12 -13.77 5.02 -8.54
N GLU A 13 -14.96 5.50 -8.90
CA GLU A 13 -15.96 4.73 -9.64
C GLU A 13 -15.44 4.30 -11.03
N GLY A 14 -15.55 3.00 -11.35
CA GLY A 14 -15.07 2.43 -12.60
C GLY A 14 -13.57 2.13 -12.66
N GLU A 15 -12.81 2.41 -11.61
CA GLU A 15 -11.41 2.00 -11.48
C GLU A 15 -11.29 0.67 -10.70
N HIS A 16 -10.16 -0.02 -10.82
CA HIS A 16 -9.87 -1.19 -10.00
C HIS A 16 -9.76 -0.82 -8.52
N CYS A 17 -10.09 -1.77 -7.64
CA CYS A 17 -9.91 -1.59 -6.20
C CYS A 17 -8.43 -1.29 -5.89
N PHE A 18 -8.20 -0.24 -5.10
CA PHE A 18 -6.87 0.16 -4.68
C PHE A 18 -6.56 -0.47 -3.32
N ILE A 19 -5.65 -1.45 -3.30
CA ILE A 19 -5.28 -2.20 -2.09
C ILE A 19 -4.11 -1.50 -1.40
N ILE A 20 -4.24 -1.26 -0.10
CA ILE A 20 -3.18 -0.71 0.75
C ILE A 20 -2.74 -1.82 1.71
N ALA A 21 -1.48 -2.24 1.60
CA ALA A 21 -0.85 -3.15 2.57
C ALA A 21 -0.39 -2.34 3.78
N GLU A 22 -1.24 -2.24 4.80
CA GLU A 22 -0.91 -1.48 6.02
C GLU A 22 0.02 -2.29 6.93
N ILE A 23 1.25 -1.78 7.12
CA ILE A 23 2.27 -2.44 7.94
C ILE A 23 2.17 -1.98 9.41
N GLY A 24 1.81 -0.73 9.69
CA GLY A 24 1.69 -0.19 11.05
C GLY A 24 2.91 -0.50 11.92
N SER A 25 2.68 -1.04 13.13
CA SER A 25 3.74 -1.45 14.07
C SER A 25 4.23 -2.90 13.87
N ASN A 26 3.82 -3.61 12.82
CA ASN A 26 4.12 -5.04 12.63
C ASN A 26 5.60 -5.36 12.34
N HIS A 27 6.45 -4.33 12.27
CA HIS A 27 7.89 -4.47 12.16
C HIS A 27 8.59 -4.54 13.53
N ASP A 28 7.88 -4.45 14.66
CA ASP A 28 8.40 -4.56 16.03
C ASP A 28 9.58 -3.62 16.34
N GLY A 29 9.61 -2.44 15.72
CA GLY A 29 10.74 -1.50 15.82
C GLY A 29 12.03 -1.96 15.12
N LYS A 30 12.02 -3.08 14.39
CA LYS A 30 13.18 -3.63 13.68
C LYS A 30 13.18 -3.22 12.22
N LEU A 31 14.20 -2.46 11.80
CA LEU A 31 14.33 -1.98 10.42
C LEU A 31 14.38 -3.13 9.39
N GLU A 32 15.09 -4.20 9.70
CA GLU A 32 15.20 -5.36 8.79
C GLU A 32 13.87 -6.09 8.59
N GLN A 33 12.99 -6.09 9.60
CA GLN A 33 11.64 -6.65 9.46
C GLN A 33 10.75 -5.72 8.63
N ALA A 34 10.88 -4.40 8.79
CA ALA A 34 10.17 -3.43 7.96
C ALA A 34 10.51 -3.61 6.47
N LYS A 35 11.79 -3.79 6.13
CA LYS A 35 12.22 -4.05 4.74
C LYS A 35 11.61 -5.34 4.18
N LYS A 36 11.64 -6.43 4.96
CA LYS A 36 11.01 -7.70 4.55
C LYS A 36 9.51 -7.57 4.30
N LEU A 37 8.79 -6.79 5.11
CA LEU A 37 7.36 -6.55 4.92
C LEU A 37 7.09 -5.72 3.65
N ILE A 38 7.98 -4.78 3.29
CA ILE A 38 7.92 -4.06 2.01
C ILE A 38 8.12 -5.02 0.84
N ASP A 39 9.09 -5.92 0.93
CA ASP A 39 9.36 -6.91 -0.12
C ASP A 39 8.14 -7.82 -0.33
N ILE A 40 7.52 -8.31 0.74
CA ILE A 40 6.30 -9.14 0.68
C ILE A 40 5.13 -8.36 0.09
N ALA A 41 4.94 -7.08 0.42
CA ALA A 41 3.83 -6.28 -0.11
C ALA A 41 3.95 -5.98 -1.61
N LYS A 42 5.15 -6.14 -2.19
CA LYS A 42 5.39 -5.98 -3.63
C LYS A 42 5.05 -7.25 -4.43
N GLU A 43 5.17 -8.43 -3.82
CA GLU A 43 4.87 -9.74 -4.43
C GLU A 43 3.37 -9.95 -4.66
#